data_AF-A0A959UYW8-F1
#
_entry.id   AF-A0A959UYW8-F1
#
_cell.length_a   1.000
_cell.length_b   1.000
_cell.length_c   1.000
_cell.angle_alpha   90.00
_cell.angle_beta   90.00
_cell.angle_gamma   90.00
#
_symmetry.space_group_name_H-M   'P 1'
#
loop_
_entity.id
_entity.type
_entity.pdbx_description
1 polymer ?
#
loop_
_entity_poly.entity_id
_entity_poly.type
_entity_poly.pdbx_seq_one_letter_code
_entity_poly.pdbx_strand_id
1 'polypeptide(L)' 'TDSALIIDAMDILHGDLVDAFCIVSSDSDFTRLATRLRESGLFVMGVGEKKTPEAFVKACERFIYVENLDA' A
#
# COMPACT_ATOMS: atom_id res chain seq x y z
N THR A 1 2.07 13.63 6.88
CA THR A 1 0.64 13.70 6.52
C THR A 1 0.41 12.76 5.36
N ASP A 2 -0.78 12.18 5.26
CA ASP A 2 -1.07 11.16 4.24
C ASP A 2 -0.90 11.72 2.82
N SER A 3 -1.22 13.01 2.64
CA SER A 3 -1.00 13.72 1.37
C SER A 3 0.47 13.77 0.95
N ALA A 4 1.41 13.93 1.88
CA ALA A 4 2.85 13.94 1.53
C ALA A 4 3.31 12.54 1.08
N LEU A 5 2.91 11.49 1.80
CA LEU A 5 3.22 10.10 1.43
C LEU A 5 2.65 9.72 0.06
N ILE A 6 1.42 10.17 -0.24
CA ILE A 6 0.79 9.93 -1.54
C ILE A 6 1.56 10.65 -2.65
N ILE A 7 1.96 11.90 -2.44
CA ILE A 7 2.74 12.66 -3.43
C ILE A 7 4.06 11.96 -3.70
N ASP A 8 4.83 11.64 -2.66
CA ASP A 8 6.13 10.98 -2.79
C ASP A 8 6.01 9.62 -3.51
N ALA A 9 5.00 8.82 -3.17
CA ALA A 9 4.76 7.54 -3.83
C ALA A 9 4.42 7.69 -5.31
N MET A 10 3.64 8.71 -5.68
CA MET A 10 3.28 8.98 -7.08
C MET A 10 4.47 9.52 -7.88
N ASP A 11 5.36 10.30 -7.27
CA ASP A 11 6.59 10.76 -7.92
C ASP A 11 7.54 9.59 -8.18
N ILE A 12 7.69 8.67 -7.22
CA ILE A 12 8.48 7.43 -7.40
C ILE A 12 7.88 6.55 -8.50
N LEU A 13 6.54 6.42 -8.53
CA LEU A 13 5.83 5.66 -9.56
C LEU A 13 6.15 6.19 -10.97
N HIS A 14 6.06 7.50 -11.18
CA HIS A 14 6.30 8.10 -12.51
C HIS A 14 7.78 8.23 -12.86
N GLY A 15 8.68 8.03 -11.89
CA GLY A 15 10.11 7.94 -12.14
C GLY A 15 10.55 6.60 -12.72
N ASP A 16 9.68 5.59 -12.78
CA ASP A 16 10.00 4.19 -13.14
C ASP A 16 11.20 3.64 -12.36
N LEU A 17 11.32 4.07 -11.09
CA LEU A 17 12.49 3.78 -10.24
C LEU A 17 12.35 2.46 -9.47
N VAL A 18 11.16 1.85 -9.44
CA VAL A 18 10.86 0.70 -8.60
C VAL A 18 9.92 -0.28 -9.30
N ASP A 19 10.10 -1.57 -9.02
CA ASP A 19 9.24 -2.65 -9.52
C ASP A 19 8.06 -2.96 -8.58
N ALA A 20 8.12 -2.47 -7.33
CA ALA A 20 7.15 -2.79 -6.30
C ALA A 20 7.03 -1.70 -5.23
N PHE A 21 5.85 -1.66 -4.59
CA PHE A 21 5.55 -0.79 -3.46
C PHE A 21 5.13 -1.61 -2.23
N CYS A 22 5.53 -1.13 -1.06
CA CYS A 22 5.07 -1.65 0.22
C CYS A 22 4.42 -0.51 1.02
N ILE A 23 3.13 -0.64 1.34
CA ILE A 23 2.38 0.33 2.13
C ILE A 23 2.12 -0.26 3.51
N VAL A 24 2.75 0.33 4.52
CA VAL A 24 2.56 -0.06 5.92
C VAL A 24 1.57 0.90 6.55
N SER A 25 0.30 0.51 6.64
CA SER A 25 -0.75 1.31 7.23
C SER A 25 -1.96 0.45 7.61
N SER A 26 -2.74 0.94 8.57
CA SER A 26 -4.08 0.40 8.89
C SER A 26 -5.20 1.39 8.53
N ASP A 27 -4.86 2.45 7.78
CA ASP A 27 -5.79 3.50 7.36
C ASP A 27 -6.39 3.20 5.98
N SER A 28 -7.70 3.39 5.84
CA SER A 28 -8.41 3.27 4.57
C SER A 28 -7.99 4.30 3.52
N ASP A 29 -7.40 5.43 3.91
CA ASP A 29 -7.08 6.52 2.97
C ASP A 29 -6.08 6.10 1.89
N PHE A 30 -5.24 5.09 2.16
CA PHE A 30 -4.27 4.56 1.21
C PHE A 30 -4.87 3.57 0.19
N THR A 31 -6.16 3.24 0.29
CA THR A 31 -6.85 2.32 -0.65
C THR A 31 -6.74 2.79 -2.10
N ARG A 32 -6.89 4.09 -2.34
CA ARG A 32 -6.79 4.67 -3.68
C ARG A 32 -5.36 4.63 -4.22
N LEU A 33 -4.37 4.91 -3.36
CA LEU A 33 -2.96 4.81 -3.72
C LEU A 33 -2.61 3.37 -4.11
N ALA A 34 -2.93 2.38 -3.27
CA ALA A 34 -2.68 0.96 -3.55
C ALA A 34 -3.32 0.50 -4.87
N THR A 35 -4.58 0.89 -5.10
CA THR A 35 -5.28 0.56 -6.34
C THR A 35 -4.57 1.16 -7.55
N ARG A 36 -4.16 2.44 -7.46
CA ARG A 36 -3.50 3.12 -8.57
C ARG A 36 -2.14 2.53 -8.91
N LEU A 37 -1.33 2.21 -7.89
CA LEU A 37 -0.03 1.56 -8.07
C LEU A 37 -0.17 0.20 -8.75
N ARG A 38 -1.19 -0.58 -8.37
CA ARG A 38 -1.51 -1.86 -9.00
C ARG A 38 -2.00 -1.71 -10.44
N GLU A 39 -2.84 -0.71 -10.71
CA GLU A 39 -3.30 -0.39 -12.08
C GLU A 39 -2.14 0.00 -13.02
N SER A 40 -1.08 0.60 -12.47
CA SER A 40 0.16 0.87 -13.21
C SER A 40 1.03 -0.36 -13.44
N GLY A 41 0.60 -1.54 -12.98
CA GLY A 41 1.29 -2.82 -13.19
C GLY A 41 2.39 -3.14 -12.18
N LEU A 42 2.52 -2.36 -11.10
CA LEU A 42 3.49 -2.64 -10.05
C LEU A 42 2.91 -3.56 -8.97
N PHE A 43 3.78 -4.37 -8.38
CA PHE A 43 3.40 -5.20 -7.24
C PHE A 43 3.17 -4.33 -6.00
N VAL A 44 2.01 -4.48 -5.35
CA VAL A 44 1.67 -3.73 -4.13
C VAL A 44 1.50 -4.68 -2.95
N MET A 45 2.39 -4.54 -1.97
CA MET A 45 2.27 -5.20 -0.67
C MET A 45 1.66 -4.25 0.35
N GLY A 46 0.63 -4.69 1.06
CA GLY A 46 0.08 -4.02 2.23
C GLY A 46 0.56 -4.68 3.51
N VAL A 47 0.81 -3.88 4.54
CA VAL A 47 1.08 -4.37 5.90
C VAL A 47 0.25 -3.54 6.88
N GLY A 48 -0.48 -4.18 7.79
CA GLY A 48 -1.28 -3.47 8.78
C GLY A 48 -1.84 -4.38 9.86
N GLU A 49 -2.55 -3.81 10.82
CA GLU A 49 -3.17 -4.56 11.93
C GLU A 49 -4.44 -5.27 11.46
N LYS A 50 -4.95 -6.23 12.24
CA LYS A 50 -6.22 -6.94 11.94
C LYS A 50 -7.44 -6.03 11.84
N LYS A 51 -7.39 -4.82 12.42
CA LYS A 51 -8.45 -3.82 12.32
C LYS A 51 -8.49 -3.10 10.97
N THR A 52 -7.52 -3.37 10.09
CA THR A 52 -7.40 -2.73 8.79
C THR A 52 -8.68 -2.97 7.95
N PRO A 53 -9.28 -1.92 7.37
CA PRO A 53 -10.48 -2.05 6.55
C PRO A 53 -10.28 -3.01 5.36
N GLU A 54 -11.27 -3.86 5.09
CA GLU A 54 -11.21 -4.82 3.96
C GLU A 54 -10.94 -4.17 2.61
N ALA A 55 -11.39 -2.92 2.43
CA ALA A 55 -11.16 -2.16 1.20
C ALA A 55 -9.66 -1.98 0.92
N PHE A 56 -8.87 -1.64 1.94
CA PHE A 56 -7.43 -1.47 1.80
C PHE A 56 -6.73 -2.82 1.57
N VAL A 57 -7.15 -3.86 2.30
CA VAL A 57 -6.63 -5.24 2.12
C VAL A 57 -6.84 -5.72 0.68
N LYS A 58 -8.03 -5.51 0.11
CA LYS A 58 -8.39 -5.91 -1.27
C LYS A 58 -7.72 -5.03 -2.35
N ALA A 59 -7.28 -3.83 -2.01
CA ALA A 59 -6.54 -2.96 -2.91
C ALA A 59 -5.08 -3.41 -3.10
N CYS A 60 -4.51 -4.10 -2.10
CA CYS A 60 -3.17 -4.68 -2.20
C CYS A 60 -3.20 -6.02 -2.93
N GLU A 61 -2.06 -6.44 -3.50
CA GLU A 61 -1.91 -7.77 -4.10
C GLU A 61 -1.58 -8.83 -3.05
N ARG A 62 -0.75 -8.46 -2.07
CA ARG A 62 -0.49 -9.25 -0.88
C ARG A 62 -0.66 -8.39 0.36
N PHE A 63 -1.28 -8.92 1.39
CA PHE A 63 -1.43 -8.23 2.67
C PHE A 63 -0.86 -9.07 3.82
N ILE A 64 -0.03 -8.47 4.67
CA ILE A 64 0.54 -9.10 5.86
C ILE A 64 -0.03 -8.40 7.10
N TYR A 65 -0.62 -9.20 7.99
CA TYR A 65 -1.05 -8.69 9.29
C TYR A 65 0.15 -8.61 10.24
N VAL A 66 0.31 -7.48 10.92
CA VAL A 66 1.44 -7.27 11.84
C VAL A 66 1.44 -8.31 12.96
N GLU A 67 0.26 -8.74 13.40
CA GLU A 67 0.10 -9.78 14.42
C GLU A 67 0.60 -11.17 13.97
N ASN A 68 0.87 -11.37 12.68
CA ASN A 68 1.50 -12.59 12.17
C ASN A 68 3.04 -12.51 12.18
N LEU A 69 3.62 -11.36 12.54
CA LEU A 69 5.07 -11.13 12.57
C LEU A 69 5.69 -11.42 13.95
N ASP A 70 4.88 -11.57 15.00
CA ASP A 70 5.35 -11.98 16.32
C ASP A 70 5.58 -13.49 16.35
N ALA A 71 6.84 -13.89 16.55
CA ALA A 71 7.32 -15.27 16.69
C ALA A 71 7.31 -15.73 18.16
#